data_AF-A0A1S6FKI4-F1
#
_entry.id   AF-A0A1S6FKI4-F1
#
_cell.length_a   1.000
_cell.length_b   1.000
_cell.length_c   1.000
_cell.angle_alpha   90.00
_cell.angle_beta   90.00
_cell.angle_gamma   90.00
#
_symmetry.space_group_name_H-M   'P 1'
#
loop_
_entity.id
_entity.type
_entity.pdbx_description
1 polymer ?
#
loop_
_entity_poly.entity_id
_entity_poly.type
_entity_poly.pdbx_seq_one_letter_code
_entity_poly.pdbx_strand_id
1 'polypeptide(L)'
;MAYWLLRSEPDAYSWDDLIRDGGIEWNGVRNYTARNFLKEMQPGDQAIFYHSNTEKAAVGIMEITRAWQPDGDDGKWASVAVKPVEKLARPVTLADIKAEPRLAQIEVLRQSRLSVTPVRAGEWAVLLEMAAG
;
A
#
# COMPACT_ATOMS: atom_id res chain seq x y z
N MET A 1 -14.92 0.44 -5.05
CA MET A 1 -13.81 0.22 -4.12
C MET A 1 -12.72 -0.53 -4.86
N ALA A 2 -11.58 0.12 -5.03
CA ALA A 2 -10.35 -0.44 -5.57
C ALA A 2 -9.40 -0.83 -4.42
N TYR A 3 -8.41 -1.66 -4.74
CA TYR A 3 -7.41 -2.14 -3.80
C TYR A 3 -6.01 -1.78 -4.25
N TRP A 4 -5.16 -1.45 -3.29
CA TRP A 4 -3.82 -0.94 -3.53
C TRP A 4 -2.80 -1.58 -2.59
N LEU A 5 -1.51 -1.41 -2.90
CA LEU A 5 -0.40 -1.71 -2.01
C LEU A 5 0.56 -0.53 -2.02
N LEU A 6 0.85 -0.01 -0.83
CA LEU A 6 1.69 1.15 -0.60
C LEU A 6 2.85 0.74 0.30
N ARG A 7 4.07 1.09 -0.13
CA ARG A 7 5.31 0.68 0.54
C ARG A 7 5.84 1.78 1.45
N SER A 8 6.16 1.42 2.68
CA SER A 8 6.90 2.25 3.62
C SER A 8 8.11 1.49 4.15
N GLU A 9 9.23 2.19 4.36
CA GLU A 9 10.35 1.62 5.10
C GLU A 9 10.04 1.74 6.61
N PRO A 10 10.00 0.63 7.37
CA PRO A 10 9.56 0.66 8.76
C PRO A 10 10.47 1.50 9.66
N ASP A 11 11.75 1.65 9.30
CA ASP A 11 12.70 2.50 10.04
C ASP A 11 12.41 4.01 9.86
N ALA A 12 11.71 4.38 8.78
CA ALA A 12 11.31 5.76 8.50
C ALA A 12 9.86 6.05 8.93
N TYR A 13 8.95 5.12 8.64
CA TYR A 13 7.55 5.22 9.03
C TYR A 13 6.90 3.83 9.06
N SER A 14 6.60 3.35 10.27
CA SER A 14 6.07 2.00 10.51
C SER A 14 4.54 1.97 10.55
N TRP A 15 3.98 0.75 10.55
CA TRP A 15 2.56 0.55 10.84
C TRP A 15 2.14 1.09 12.21
N ASP A 16 2.98 0.95 13.23
CA ASP A 16 2.67 1.42 14.58
C ASP A 16 2.69 2.96 14.65
N ASP A 17 3.51 3.63 13.82
CA ASP A 17 3.44 5.09 13.63
C ASP A 17 2.09 5.49 13.02
N LEU A 18 1.62 4.77 12.01
CA LEU A 18 0.30 5.03 11.40
C LEU A 18 -0.85 4.86 12.39
N ILE A 19 -0.78 3.87 13.28
CA ILE A 19 -1.76 3.71 14.37
C ILE A 19 -1.69 4.92 15.30
N ARG A 20 -0.49 5.28 15.77
CA ARG A 20 -0.28 6.40 16.70
C ARG A 20 -0.84 7.70 16.14
N ASP A 21 -0.58 7.96 14.86
CA ASP A 21 -0.91 9.23 14.21
C ASP A 21 -2.38 9.27 13.73
N GLY A 22 -3.06 8.12 13.67
CA GLY A 22 -4.49 8.00 13.30
C GLY A 22 -4.78 8.26 11.82
N GLY A 23 -3.75 8.57 11.03
CA GLY A 23 -3.81 8.83 9.59
C GLY A 23 -2.79 9.88 9.17
N ILE A 24 -2.35 9.81 7.91
CA ILE A 24 -1.35 10.72 7.35
C ILE A 24 -1.65 11.10 5.91
N GLU A 25 -0.97 12.13 5.45
CA GLU A 25 -0.80 12.40 4.04
C GLU A 25 0.26 11.45 3.45
N TRP A 26 -0.14 10.61 2.50
CA TRP A 26 0.77 9.77 1.73
C TRP A 26 1.41 10.58 0.60
N ASN A 27 2.54 11.22 0.92
CA ASN A 27 3.30 12.09 0.02
C ASN A 27 4.67 11.50 -0.35
N GLY A 28 5.53 12.28 -0.99
CA GLY A 28 6.92 11.89 -1.27
C GLY A 28 7.08 10.91 -2.44
N VAL A 29 6.00 10.57 -3.15
CA VAL A 29 6.06 9.69 -4.33
C VAL A 29 6.62 10.47 -5.52
N ARG A 30 7.82 10.07 -5.97
CA ARG A 30 8.57 10.73 -7.06
C ARG A 30 8.75 9.86 -8.30
N ASN A 31 7.88 8.86 -8.47
CA ASN A 31 7.80 8.04 -9.68
C ASN A 31 6.50 8.34 -10.43
N TYR A 32 6.57 8.60 -11.74
CA TYR A 32 5.40 9.00 -12.55
C TYR A 32 4.28 7.96 -12.59
N THR A 33 4.61 6.67 -12.68
CA THR A 33 3.61 5.59 -12.69
C THR A 33 2.94 5.48 -11.32
N ALA A 34 3.73 5.45 -10.24
CA ALA A 34 3.20 5.42 -8.88
C ALA A 34 2.32 6.65 -8.58
N ARG A 35 2.73 7.84 -9.05
CA ARG A 35 1.92 9.06 -8.98
C ARG A 35 0.59 8.90 -9.70
N ASN A 36 0.57 8.33 -10.89
CA ASN A 36 -0.67 8.14 -11.64
C ASN A 36 -1.63 7.22 -10.87
N PHE A 37 -1.13 6.16 -10.23
CA PHE A 37 -1.95 5.34 -9.34
C PHE A 37 -2.52 6.11 -8.16
N LEU A 38 -1.76 7.00 -7.52
CA LEU A 38 -2.31 7.89 -6.47
C LEU A 38 -3.47 8.75 -7.00
N LYS A 39 -3.37 9.23 -8.24
CA LYS A 39 -4.42 10.05 -8.88
C LYS A 39 -5.70 9.26 -9.18
N GLU A 40 -5.62 7.94 -9.27
CA GLU A 40 -6.77 7.06 -9.50
C GLU A 40 -7.52 6.70 -8.21
N MET A 41 -6.88 6.85 -7.05
CA MET A 41 -7.47 6.52 -5.75
C MET A 41 -8.65 7.42 -5.39
N GLN A 42 -9.67 6.81 -4.80
CA GLN A 42 -10.86 7.50 -4.29
C GLN A 42 -11.07 7.24 -2.79
N PRO A 43 -11.75 8.15 -2.07
CA PRO A 43 -12.18 7.89 -0.71
C PRO A 43 -12.97 6.59 -0.59
N GLY A 44 -12.62 5.76 0.39
CA GLY A 44 -13.19 4.43 0.60
C GLY A 44 -12.45 3.30 -0.13
N ASP A 45 -11.47 3.59 -0.98
CA ASP A 45 -10.53 2.56 -1.45
C ASP A 45 -9.66 2.05 -0.30
N GLN A 46 -9.22 0.80 -0.39
CA GLN A 46 -8.36 0.18 0.63
C GLN A 46 -6.96 -0.12 0.09
N ALA A 47 -5.99 -0.11 0.99
CA ALA A 47 -4.61 -0.37 0.67
C ALA A 47 -3.95 -1.27 1.70
N ILE A 48 -3.09 -2.19 1.22
CA ILE A 48 -2.12 -2.88 2.07
C ILE A 48 -1.01 -1.90 2.41
N PHE A 49 -0.75 -1.72 3.71
CA PHE A 49 0.49 -1.13 4.20
C PHE A 49 1.58 -2.19 4.18
N TYR A 50 2.61 -1.97 3.35
CA TYR A 50 3.67 -2.93 3.11
C TYR A 50 4.99 -2.39 3.63
N HIS A 51 5.60 -3.07 4.60
CA HIS A 51 6.96 -2.77 5.03
C HIS A 51 7.96 -3.21 3.96
N SER A 52 8.77 -2.28 3.45
CA SER A 52 9.84 -2.54 2.50
C SER A 52 11.22 -2.65 3.16
N ASN A 53 12.22 -3.04 2.38
CA ASN A 53 13.64 -3.14 2.75
C ASN A 53 14.01 -4.22 3.79
N THR A 54 13.61 -4.10 5.05
CA THR A 54 13.99 -5.02 6.14
C THR A 54 12.99 -6.17 6.27
N GLU A 55 11.78 -5.89 6.74
CA GLU A 55 10.74 -6.91 6.98
C GLU A 55 10.14 -7.49 5.69
N LYS A 56 9.96 -6.66 4.65
CA LYS A 56 9.39 -7.05 3.35
C LYS A 56 8.08 -7.84 3.51
N ALA A 57 7.07 -7.24 4.14
CA ALA A 57 5.80 -7.90 4.40
C ALA A 57 4.60 -6.94 4.31
N ALA A 58 3.45 -7.47 3.94
CA ALA A 58 2.16 -6.84 4.18
C ALA A 58 1.83 -6.96 5.67
N VAL A 59 1.53 -5.84 6.34
CA VAL A 59 1.39 -5.80 7.81
C VAL A 59 0.04 -5.25 8.28
N GLY A 60 -0.67 -4.49 7.44
CA GLY A 60 -1.93 -3.87 7.82
C GLY A 60 -2.74 -3.41 6.61
N ILE A 61 -3.99 -3.07 6.88
CA ILE A 61 -4.95 -2.50 5.94
C ILE A 61 -5.21 -1.05 6.34
N MET A 62 -5.11 -0.15 5.39
CA MET A 62 -5.50 1.25 5.53
C MET A 62 -6.56 1.64 4.50
N GLU A 63 -7.26 2.73 4.75
CA GLU A 63 -8.30 3.28 3.88
C GLU A 63 -7.86 4.65 3.36
N ILE A 64 -8.10 4.90 2.07
CA ILE A 64 -7.96 6.22 1.48
C ILE A 64 -9.13 7.08 1.97
N THR A 65 -8.85 8.19 2.63
CA THR A 65 -9.87 9.10 3.19
C THR A 65 -10.10 10.34 2.33
N ARG A 66 -9.16 10.66 1.45
CA ARG A 66 -9.23 11.79 0.52
C ARG A 66 -8.55 11.43 -0.80
N ALA A 67 -9.20 11.78 -1.92
CA ALA A 67 -8.63 11.69 -3.26
C ALA A 67 -7.37 12.55 -3.40
N TRP A 68 -6.65 12.42 -4.51
CA TRP A 68 -5.37 13.09 -4.68
C TRP A 68 -5.43 14.63 -4.62
N GLN A 69 -4.32 15.22 -4.17
CA GLN A 69 -4.01 16.65 -4.32
C GLN A 69 -2.55 16.82 -4.78
N PRO A 70 -2.15 18.00 -5.27
CA PRO A 70 -0.75 18.30 -5.53
C PRO A 70 0.15 18.09 -4.31
N ASP A 71 1.28 17.41 -4.52
CA ASP A 71 2.35 17.27 -3.52
C ASP A 71 3.51 18.19 -3.88
N GLY A 72 3.46 19.41 -3.33
CA GLY A 72 4.37 20.52 -3.65
C GLY A 72 3.79 21.52 -4.66
N ASP A 73 4.51 22.64 -4.85
CA ASP A 73 3.99 23.82 -5.54
C ASP A 73 4.00 23.72 -7.08
N ASP A 74 4.75 22.75 -7.64
CA ASP A 74 4.89 22.57 -9.09
C ASP A 74 3.70 21.84 -9.74
N GLY A 75 2.74 21.35 -8.96
CA GLY A 75 1.57 20.60 -9.43
C GLY A 75 1.90 19.24 -10.05
N LYS A 76 3.17 18.81 -10.00
CA LYS A 76 3.67 17.66 -10.74
C LYS A 76 3.41 16.35 -10.02
N TRP A 77 3.48 16.36 -8.70
CA TRP A 77 3.34 15.18 -7.84
C TRP A 77 1.96 15.12 -7.21
N ALA A 78 1.64 13.97 -6.64
CA ALA A 78 0.34 13.70 -6.06
C ALA A 78 0.51 13.05 -4.69
N SER A 79 -0.42 13.35 -3.80
CA SER A 79 -0.55 12.71 -2.50
C SER A 79 -2.03 12.50 -2.16
N VAL A 80 -2.30 11.49 -1.33
CA VAL A 80 -3.64 11.12 -0.84
C VAL A 80 -3.63 11.06 0.68
N ALA A 81 -4.77 11.20 1.34
CA ALA A 81 -4.85 10.99 2.78
C ALA A 81 -5.25 9.55 3.09
N VAL A 82 -4.61 8.92 4.08
CA VAL A 82 -4.85 7.54 4.50
C VAL A 82 -5.06 7.46 6.00
N LYS A 83 -5.83 6.46 6.48
CA LYS A 83 -5.96 6.14 7.90
C LYS A 83 -5.82 4.63 8.14
N PRO A 84 -5.30 4.18 9.29
CA PRO A 84 -5.28 2.75 9.61
C PRO A 84 -6.71 2.21 9.74
N VAL A 85 -6.92 0.98 9.30
CA VAL A 85 -8.18 0.24 9.49
C VAL A 85 -7.95 -0.95 10.41
N GLU A 86 -7.05 -1.85 10.02
CA GLU A 86 -6.84 -3.10 10.74
C GLU A 86 -5.40 -3.59 10.58
N LYS A 87 -4.81 -4.13 11.65
CA LYS A 87 -3.52 -4.84 11.59
C LYS A 87 -3.78 -6.27 11.13
N LEU A 88 -3.01 -6.77 10.17
CA LEU A 88 -3.14 -8.16 9.73
C LEU A 88 -2.79 -9.11 10.89
N ALA A 89 -3.59 -10.15 11.09
CA ALA A 89 -3.37 -11.12 12.16
C ALA A 89 -2.00 -11.81 12.04
N ARG A 90 -1.61 -12.12 10.80
CA ARG A 90 -0.26 -12.55 10.44
C ARG A 90 0.28 -11.70 9.29
N PRO A 91 1.53 -11.19 9.39
CA PRO A 91 2.18 -10.54 8.26
C PRO A 91 2.35 -11.51 7.07
N VAL A 92 2.04 -11.05 5.86
CA VAL A 92 2.26 -11.83 4.63
C VAL A 92 3.56 -11.37 4.00
N THR A 93 4.61 -12.19 4.11
CA THR A 93 5.95 -11.81 3.68
C THR A 93 6.08 -11.84 2.15
N LEU A 94 7.08 -11.15 1.61
CA LEU A 94 7.43 -11.25 0.19
C LEU A 94 7.73 -12.69 -0.24
N ALA A 95 8.30 -13.49 0.67
CA ALA A 95 8.56 -14.90 0.41
C ALA A 95 7.25 -15.67 0.27
N ASP A 96 6.28 -15.43 1.15
CA ASP A 96 4.93 -16.02 1.07
C ASP A 96 4.23 -15.60 -0.24
N ILE A 97 4.25 -14.30 -0.57
CA ILE A 97 3.65 -13.76 -1.81
C ILE A 97 4.26 -14.40 -3.06
N LYS A 98 5.58 -14.64 -3.06
CA LYS A 98 6.26 -15.32 -4.18
C LYS A 98 5.94 -16.80 -4.28
N ALA A 99 5.67 -17.45 -3.14
CA ALA A 99 5.37 -18.87 -3.07
C ALA A 99 3.93 -19.20 -3.46
N GLU A 100 3.01 -18.24 -3.36
CA GLU A 100 1.59 -18.39 -3.68
C GLU A 100 1.33 -18.23 -5.20
N PRO A 101 0.98 -19.30 -5.94
CA PRO A 101 0.76 -19.22 -7.39
C PRO A 101 -0.39 -18.28 -7.78
N ARG A 102 -1.41 -18.13 -6.94
CA ARG A 102 -2.53 -17.19 -7.18
C ARG A 102 -2.07 -15.72 -7.21
N LEU A 103 -0.92 -15.41 -6.61
CA LEU A 103 -0.31 -14.08 -6.59
C LEU A 103 0.82 -13.91 -7.61
N ALA A 104 1.07 -14.87 -8.51
CA ALA A 104 2.19 -14.81 -9.45
C ALA A 104 2.18 -13.57 -10.38
N GLN A 105 1.00 -12.93 -10.56
CA GLN A 105 0.83 -11.76 -11.41
C GLN A 105 0.59 -10.46 -10.63
N ILE A 106 0.72 -10.48 -9.30
CA ILE A 106 0.55 -9.28 -8.47
C ILE A 106 1.60 -8.24 -8.83
N GLU A 107 1.18 -6.98 -8.91
CA GLU A 107 2.02 -5.92 -9.47
C GLU A 107 3.24 -5.61 -8.60
N VAL A 108 3.18 -5.85 -7.28
CA VAL A 108 4.31 -5.68 -6.34
C VAL A 108 5.51 -6.57 -6.72
N LEU A 109 5.28 -7.74 -7.33
CA LEU A 109 6.33 -8.63 -7.85
C LEU A 109 6.85 -8.17 -9.21
N ARG A 110 5.95 -7.76 -10.10
CA ARG A 110 6.27 -7.36 -11.49
C ARG A 110 6.99 -6.01 -11.56
N GLN A 111 6.64 -5.08 -10.68
CA GLN A 111 7.16 -3.72 -10.63
C GLN A 111 7.81 -3.43 -9.28
N SER A 112 8.91 -4.13 -9.00
CA SER A 112 9.60 -4.06 -7.70
C SER A 112 10.10 -2.66 -7.31
N ARG A 113 10.21 -1.71 -8.25
CA ARG A 113 10.64 -0.33 -8.01
C ARG A 113 9.49 0.64 -7.72
N LEU A 114 8.23 0.23 -7.91
CA LEU A 114 7.08 1.09 -7.62
C LEU A 114 6.73 1.01 -6.13
N SER A 115 6.60 2.18 -5.49
CA SER A 115 6.16 2.32 -4.11
C SER A 115 4.65 2.23 -3.94
N VAL A 116 3.90 2.41 -5.02
CA VAL A 116 2.43 2.34 -5.07
C VAL A 116 2.07 1.44 -6.24
N THR A 117 1.23 0.44 -6.01
CA THR A 117 0.76 -0.48 -7.06
C THR A 117 -0.70 -0.87 -6.84
N PRO A 118 -1.48 -1.10 -7.91
CA PRO A 118 -2.82 -1.68 -7.80
C PRO A 118 -2.75 -3.14 -7.34
N VAL A 119 -3.81 -3.60 -6.69
CA VAL A 119 -4.04 -4.99 -6.31
C VAL A 119 -5.39 -5.42 -6.87
N ARG A 120 -5.44 -6.53 -7.61
CA ARG A 120 -6.71 -7.02 -8.15
C ARG A 120 -7.56 -7.61 -7.03
N ALA A 121 -8.89 -7.55 -7.16
CA ALA A 121 -9.80 -8.06 -6.12
C ALA A 121 -9.52 -9.52 -5.72
N GLY A 122 -9.19 -10.38 -6.69
CA GLY A 122 -8.78 -11.77 -6.40
C GLY A 122 -7.46 -11.87 -5.63
N GLU A 123 -6.47 -11.03 -5.96
CA GLU A 123 -5.18 -10.98 -5.25
C GLU A 123 -5.34 -10.44 -3.83
N TRP A 124 -6.20 -9.43 -3.65
CA TRP A 124 -6.56 -8.89 -2.35
C TRP A 124 -7.16 -9.96 -1.44
N ALA A 125 -8.16 -10.70 -1.94
CA ALA A 125 -8.79 -11.78 -1.19
C ALA A 125 -7.78 -12.85 -0.76
N VAL A 126 -6.85 -13.23 -1.65
CA VAL A 126 -5.78 -14.19 -1.33
C VAL A 126 -4.83 -13.64 -0.25
N LEU A 127 -4.43 -12.37 -0.32
CA LEU A 127 -3.60 -11.76 0.73
C LEU A 127 -4.28 -11.80 2.10
N LEU A 128 -5.60 -11.53 2.15
CA LEU A 128 -6.35 -11.58 3.42
C LEU A 128 -6.52 -13.02 3.93
N GLU A 129 -6.76 -13.98 3.05
CA GLU A 129 -6.80 -15.42 3.39
C GLU A 129 -5.46 -15.84 4.02
N MET A 130 -4.34 -15.51 3.39
CA MET A 130 -3.00 -15.81 3.90
C MET A 130 -2.70 -15.13 5.24
N ALA A 131 -3.25 -13.94 5.45
CA ALA A 131 -3.09 -13.18 6.70
C ALA A 131 -3.94 -13.73 7.86
N ALA A 132 -5.05 -14.42 7.57
CA ALA A 132 -5.98 -14.94 8.58
C ALA A 132 -5.50 -16.24 9.25
N GLY A 133 -4.64 -17.01 8.58
CA GLY A 133 -4.10 -18.28 9.10
C GLY A 133 -4.73 -19.51 8.46
#